data_AF-D8RZ24-F1
#
_entry.id   AF-D8RZ24-F1
#
_cell.length_a   1.000
_cell.length_b   1.000
_cell.length_c   1.000
_cell.angle_alpha   90.00
_cell.angle_beta   90.00
_cell.angle_gamma   90.00
#
_symmetry.space_group_name_H-M   'P 1'
#
loop_
_entity.id
_entity.type
_entity.pdbx_description
1 polymer ?
#
loop_
_entity_poly.entity_id
_entity_poly.type
_entity_poly.pdbx_seq_one_letter_code
_entity_poly.pdbx_strand_id
1 'polypeptide(L)'
;FQGAMNEVSQLDHKALIEMHNYLTSAYEEGDARSMLIGVIQALHHALSGVDIVSHTSIVQTHFGRPNWRKVFARLASIHPGASCG
;
A
#
# COMPACT_ATOMS: atom_id res chain seq x y z
N PHE A 1 -11.10 -6.90 6.41
CA PHE A 1 -10.61 -6.45 5.10
C PHE A 1 -9.57 -7.36 4.47
N GLN A 2 -8.72 -8.06 5.24
CA GLN A 2 -7.71 -8.98 4.70
C GLN A 2 -8.27 -10.04 3.73
N GLY A 3 -9.35 -10.76 4.10
CA GLY A 3 -9.95 -11.76 3.22
C GLY A 3 -10.39 -11.22 1.86
N ALA A 4 -11.04 -10.05 1.84
CA ALA A 4 -11.44 -9.40 0.60
C ALA A 4 -10.23 -8.95 -0.26
N MET A 5 -9.15 -8.50 0.38
CA MET A 5 -7.91 -8.15 -0.33
C MET A 5 -7.25 -9.39 -0.96
N ASN A 6 -7.29 -10.53 -0.26
CA ASN A 6 -6.80 -11.80 -0.79
C ASN A 6 -7.60 -12.24 -2.01
N GLU A 7 -8.93 -12.16 -1.95
CA GLU A 7 -9.80 -12.51 -3.08
C GLU A 7 -9.54 -11.63 -4.30
N VAL A 8 -9.48 -10.31 -4.12
CA VAL A 8 -9.14 -9.38 -5.22
C VAL A 8 -7.76 -9.70 -5.79
N SER A 9 -6.78 -10.02 -4.95
CA SER A 9 -5.44 -10.36 -5.42
C SER A 9 -5.38 -11.63 -6.28
N GLN A 10 -6.28 -12.59 -6.02
CA GLN A 10 -6.38 -13.82 -6.79
C GLN A 10 -7.17 -13.64 -8.08
N LEU A 11 -8.11 -12.70 -8.13
CA LEU A 11 -8.99 -12.49 -9.29
C LEU A 11 -8.43 -11.46 -10.27
N ASP A 12 -7.63 -10.50 -9.81
CA ASP A 12 -7.10 -9.42 -10.64
C ASP A 12 -5.81 -9.83 -11.38
N HIS A 13 -5.94 -10.80 -12.27
CA HIS A 13 -4.83 -11.28 -13.11
C HIS A 13 -4.28 -10.22 -14.09
N LYS A 14 -5.00 -9.11 -14.28
CA LYS A 14 -4.63 -8.02 -15.20
C LYS A 14 -4.07 -6.79 -14.48
N ALA A 15 -3.92 -6.84 -13.16
CA ALA A 15 -3.44 -5.72 -12.34
C ALA A 15 -4.23 -4.41 -12.58
N LEU A 16 -5.56 -4.53 -12.70
CA LEU A 16 -6.47 -3.39 -12.86
C LEU A 16 -6.73 -2.65 -11.55
N ILE A 17 -6.48 -3.30 -10.41
CA ILE A 17 -6.80 -2.80 -9.07
C ILE A 17 -5.50 -2.69 -8.26
N GLU A 18 -5.08 -1.45 -7.98
CA GLU A 18 -4.00 -1.15 -7.04
C GLU A 18 -4.60 -0.84 -5.66
N MET A 19 -4.13 -1.50 -4.60
CA MET A 19 -4.61 -1.27 -3.24
C MET A 19 -3.53 -0.67 -2.34
N HIS A 20 -3.88 0.40 -1.62
CA HIS A 20 -3.00 1.06 -0.66
C HIS A 20 -3.68 1.21 0.70
N ASN A 21 -3.12 0.60 1.73
CA ASN A 21 -3.61 0.74 3.10
C ASN A 21 -2.79 1.80 3.83
N TYR A 22 -3.43 2.70 4.58
CA TYR A 22 -2.74 3.68 5.42
C TYR A 22 -3.06 3.41 6.89
N LEU A 23 -2.08 2.86 7.62
CA LEU A 23 -2.18 2.61 9.05
C LEU A 23 -1.87 3.90 9.82
N THR A 24 -2.91 4.71 10.00
CA THR A 24 -2.81 6.07 10.58
C THR A 24 -2.76 6.10 12.10
N SER A 25 -3.21 5.04 12.78
CA SER A 25 -3.13 4.88 14.23
C SER A 25 -1.76 4.42 14.72
N ALA A 26 -0.91 3.95 13.80
CA ALA A 26 0.44 3.51 14.09
C ALA A 26 1.45 4.66 13.94
N TYR A 27 1.05 5.93 13.97
CA TYR A 27 1.98 7.04 13.85
C TYR A 27 1.75 8.04 14.99
N GLU A 28 2.55 7.91 16.03
CA GLU A 28 2.99 9.05 16.83
C GLU A 28 4.40 9.39 16.37
N GLU A 29 4.68 10.68 16.17
CA GLU A 29 6.00 11.18 15.75
C GLU A 29 7.05 10.71 16.77
N GLY A 30 7.83 9.68 16.43
CA GLY A 30 8.86 9.09 17.28
C GLY A 30 8.62 7.66 17.78
N ASP A 31 7.54 6.96 17.42
CA ASP A 31 7.33 5.57 17.85
C ASP A 31 8.20 4.57 17.05
N ALA A 32 9.26 4.09 17.70
CA ALA A 32 10.21 3.11 17.17
C ALA A 32 9.55 1.79 16.72
N ARG A 33 8.37 1.44 17.25
CA ARG A 33 7.66 0.20 16.89
C ARG A 33 7.08 0.26 15.48
N SER A 34 6.56 1.41 15.08
CA SER A 34 5.99 1.59 13.74
C SER A 34 7.05 1.72 12.66
N MET A 35 8.21 2.27 13.02
CA MET A 35 9.39 2.19 12.16
C MET A 35 9.87 0.74 11.97
N LEU A 36 9.93 -0.06 13.04
CA LEU A 36 10.36 -1.46 12.95
C LEU A 36 9.40 -2.29 12.09
N ILE A 37 8.09 -2.15 12.28
CA ILE A 37 7.09 -2.86 11.47
C ILE A 37 7.18 -2.42 9.99
N GLY A 38 7.36 -1.12 9.72
CA GLY A 38 7.57 -0.61 8.36
C GLY A 38 8.85 -1.13 7.69
N VAL A 39 9.96 -1.21 8.42
CA VAL A 39 11.23 -1.78 7.91
C VAL A 39 11.08 -3.26 7.61
N ILE A 40 10.44 -4.03 8.52
CA ILE A 40 10.17 -5.46 8.32
C ILE A 40 9.29 -5.67 7.08
N GLN A 41 8.23 -4.87 6.92
CA GLN A 41 7.34 -4.95 5.77
C GLN A 41 8.07 -4.62 4.45
N ALA A 42 8.90 -3.58 4.43
CA ALA A 42 9.69 -3.21 3.25
C ALA A 42 10.72 -4.30 2.88
N LEU A 43 11.39 -4.89 3.88
CA LEU A 43 12.36 -5.97 3.67
C LEU A 43 11.68 -7.21 3.07
N HIS A 44 10.53 -7.59 3.59
CA HIS A 44 9.83 -8.78 3.13
C HIS A 44 9.16 -8.59 1.78
N HIS A 45 8.62 -7.39 1.50
CA HIS A 45 8.14 -7.06 0.17
C HIS A 45 9.28 -7.12 -0.86
N ALA A 46 10.49 -6.64 -0.52
CA ALA A 46 11.66 -6.74 -1.39
C ALA A 46 12.15 -8.19 -1.61
N LEU A 47 11.96 -9.08 -0.63
CA LEU A 47 12.41 -10.48 -0.69
C LEU A 47 11.39 -11.45 -1.29
N SER A 48 10.08 -11.18 -1.14
CA SER A 48 9.00 -12.12 -1.52
C SER A 48 7.99 -11.53 -2.50
N GLY A 49 7.96 -10.21 -2.68
CA GLY A 49 6.89 -9.51 -3.39
C GLY A 49 5.54 -9.51 -2.67
N VAL A 50 5.49 -9.99 -1.41
CA VAL A 50 4.27 -10.09 -0.59
C VAL A 50 4.38 -9.14 0.60
N ASP A 51 3.36 -8.32 0.83
CA ASP A 51 3.27 -7.48 2.04
C ASP A 51 2.92 -8.37 3.25
N ILE A 52 3.73 -8.32 4.33
CA ILE A 52 3.54 -9.12 5.56
C ILE A 52 2.20 -8.83 6.24
N VAL A 53 1.75 -7.57 6.20
CA VAL A 53 0.57 -7.15 6.97
C VAL A 53 -0.70 -7.66 6.30
N SER A 54 -0.73 -7.68 4.97
CA SER A 54 -1.89 -8.14 4.20
C SER A 54 -1.78 -9.60 3.78
N HIS A 55 -0.58 -10.19 3.75
CA HIS A 55 -0.26 -11.47 3.11
C HIS A 55 -0.64 -11.52 1.62
N THR A 56 -0.61 -10.37 0.92
CA THR A 56 -0.90 -10.29 -0.53
C THR A 56 0.10 -9.41 -1.25
N SER A 57 0.35 -9.70 -2.53
CA SER A 57 1.28 -8.96 -3.39
C SER A 57 0.68 -7.68 -4.02
N ILE A 58 -0.66 -7.54 -4.03
CA ILE A 58 -1.38 -6.41 -4.64
C ILE A 58 -1.58 -5.23 -3.68
N VAL A 59 -1.40 -5.44 -2.38
CA VAL A 59 -1.64 -4.43 -1.35
C VAL A 59 -0.32 -3.84 -0.88
N GLN A 60 -0.20 -2.51 -0.95
CA GLN A 60 0.91 -1.78 -0.35
C GLN A 60 0.44 -1.08 0.94
N THR A 61 0.95 -1.52 2.08
CA THR A 61 0.66 -0.86 3.36
C THR A 61 1.65 0.28 3.63
N HIS A 62 1.12 1.47 3.90
CA HIS A 62 1.81 2.70 4.26
C HIS A 62 1.52 3.02 5.73
N PHE A 63 2.51 3.54 6.45
CA PHE A 63 2.35 3.96 7.84
C PHE A 63 2.18 5.47 7.93
N GLY A 64 1.26 5.91 8.80
CA GLY A 64 0.93 7.32 8.93
C GLY A 64 -0.08 7.81 7.88
N ARG A 65 -0.28 9.12 7.84
CA ARG A 65 -1.33 9.76 7.04
C ARG A 65 -0.91 9.87 5.56
N PRO A 66 -1.83 9.63 4.61
CA PRO A 66 -1.55 9.81 3.19
C PRO A 66 -1.24 11.27 2.86
N ASN A 67 -0.23 11.49 2.02
CA ASN A 67 -0.03 12.78 1.36
C ASN A 67 -0.79 12.81 0.04
N TRP A 68 -2.07 13.20 0.10
CA TRP A 68 -2.96 13.19 -1.07
C TRP A 68 -2.43 13.99 -2.25
N ARG A 69 -1.74 15.12 -2.02
CA ARG A 69 -1.13 15.89 -3.10
C ARG A 69 -0.11 15.06 -3.89
N LYS A 70 0.76 14.33 -3.19
CA LYS A 70 1.75 13.44 -3.82
C LYS A 70 1.09 12.26 -4.51
N VAL A 71 0.07 11.66 -3.89
CA VAL A 71 -0.67 10.53 -4.46
C VAL A 71 -1.33 10.94 -5.78
N PHE A 72 -2.09 12.03 -5.80
CA PHE A 72 -2.76 12.51 -7.01
C PHE A 72 -1.77 12.99 -8.08
N ALA A 73 -0.67 13.66 -7.69
CA ALA A 73 0.38 14.04 -8.63
C ALA A 73 1.01 12.81 -9.31
N ARG A 74 1.27 11.73 -8.56
CA ARG A 74 1.76 10.47 -9.12
C ARG A 74 0.73 9.85 -10.06
N LEU A 75 -0.54 9.76 -9.68
CA LEU A 75 -1.60 9.20 -10.53
C LEU A 75 -1.72 9.95 -11.85
N ALA A 76 -1.72 11.29 -11.82
CA ALA A 76 -1.75 12.12 -13.03
C ALA A 76 -0.54 11.89 -13.95
N SER A 77 0.64 11.61 -13.37
CA SER A 77 1.85 11.33 -14.14
C SER A 77 1.84 9.96 -14.81
N ILE A 78 1.20 8.95 -14.18
CA ILE A 78 1.10 7.59 -14.70
C ILE A 78 0.01 7.52 -15.79
N HIS A 79 -1.04 8.31 -15.67
CA HIS A 79 -2.19 8.33 -16.59
C HIS A 79 -2.39 9.71 -17.24
N PRO A 80 -1.47 10.14 -18.14
CA PRO A 80 -1.56 11.43 -18.79
C PRO A 80 -2.82 11.52 -19.67
N GLY A 81 -3.60 12.59 -19.51
CA GLY A 81 -4.82 12.83 -20.29
C GLY A 81 -6.06 12.07 -19.81
N ALA A 82 -5.96 11.28 -18.73
CA ALA A 82 -7.12 10.67 -18.09
C ALA A 82 -7.79 11.63 -17.10
N SER A 83 -9.10 11.52 -16.95
CA SER A 83 -9.83 12.17 -15.85
C SER A 83 -9.91 11.20 -14.67
N CYS A 84 -9.37 11.59 -13.52
CA CYS A 84 -9.47 10.85 -12.27
C CYS A 84 -10.65 11.39 -11.44
N GLY A 85 -11.48 10.50 -10.88
CA GLY A 85 -12.65 10.83 -10.06
C GLY A 85 -12.62 10.18 -8.69
#